data_AF-A0A533RQX2-F1
#
_entry.id   AF-A0A533RQX2-F1
#
_cell.length_a   1.000
_cell.length_b   1.000
_cell.length_c   1.000
_cell.angle_alpha   90.00
_cell.angle_beta   90.00
_cell.angle_gamma   90.00
#
_symmetry.space_group_name_H-M   'P 1'
#
loop_
_entity.id
_entity.type
_entity.pdbx_description
1 polymer ?
#
loop_
_entity_poly.entity_id
_entity_poly.type
_entity_poly.pdbx_seq_one_letter_code
_entity_poly.pdbx_strand_id
1 'polypeptide(L)'
;ETLVAAGELVMSLIKSNGVRLLPVDSEHSAIFQCLQGEQHRRISKLILTASGGPFRGRKADELKIITPEMALRHPNWSMGRKITIDSATLMNKGLEVIEAKWLFGVDLDNVQVVVHPESIIHSMVEFVDGSIIAQLGMPDMRLPIQYAMTFPDRRTNDFPRLDIYELQGLHFAPPDTGTFRSLNLAYDAGRTGGTMPAVMNAANEVAVDMFLTGSISFFGIAELVERVMHRHTVTSCPDLDDIIAADDWARRSAGELAGITPESGKGGNCK
;
A
#
# COMPACT_ATOMS: atom_id res chain seq x y z
N GLU A 1 0.69 6.24 -2.92
CA GLU A 1 -0.49 6.58 -3.78
C GLU A 1 -0.11 7.06 -5.18
N THR A 2 0.82 8.02 -5.36
CA THR A 2 1.17 8.57 -6.70
C THR A 2 1.59 7.50 -7.71
N LEU A 3 2.49 6.59 -7.34
CA LEU A 3 2.91 5.49 -8.22
C LEU A 3 1.80 4.46 -8.47
N VAL A 4 0.81 4.37 -7.58
CA VAL A 4 -0.35 3.51 -7.79
C VAL A 4 -1.25 4.11 -8.88
N ALA A 5 -1.58 5.40 -8.76
CA ALA A 5 -2.49 6.07 -9.69
C ALA A 5 -1.86 6.34 -11.07
N ALA A 6 -0.58 6.72 -11.12
CA ALA A 6 0.08 7.22 -12.33
C ALA A 6 1.45 6.56 -12.61
N GLY A 7 1.64 5.30 -12.19
CA GLY A 7 2.94 4.63 -12.26
C GLY A 7 3.60 4.64 -13.63
N GLU A 8 2.86 4.30 -14.70
CA GLU A 8 3.41 4.29 -16.06
C GLU A 8 3.91 5.67 -16.52
N LEU A 9 3.12 6.72 -16.26
CA LEU A 9 3.46 8.10 -16.60
C LEU A 9 4.72 8.56 -15.84
N VAL A 10 4.74 8.34 -14.52
CA VAL A 10 5.85 8.72 -13.65
C VAL A 10 7.13 7.99 -14.04
N MET A 11 7.06 6.67 -14.25
CA MET A 11 8.24 5.88 -14.64
C MET A 11 8.76 6.24 -16.04
N SER A 12 7.87 6.59 -16.97
CA SER A 12 8.24 7.10 -18.30
C SER A 12 8.96 8.45 -18.22
N LEU A 13 8.48 9.35 -17.37
CA LEU A 13 9.13 10.64 -17.12
C LEU A 13 10.50 10.48 -16.45
N ILE A 14 10.62 9.59 -15.46
CA ILE A 14 11.90 9.28 -14.82
C ILE A 14 12.92 8.79 -15.86
N LYS A 15 12.51 7.86 -16.73
CA LYS A 15 13.36 7.30 -17.79
C LYS A 15 13.78 8.36 -18.81
N SER A 16 12.85 9.19 -19.29
CA SER A 16 13.14 10.23 -20.29
C SER A 16 14.02 11.36 -19.77
N ASN A 17 13.92 11.69 -18.47
CA ASN A 17 14.75 12.72 -17.83
C ASN A 17 16.08 12.17 -17.28
N GLY A 18 16.29 10.86 -17.29
CA GLY A 18 17.52 10.23 -16.78
C GLY A 18 17.73 10.45 -15.27
N VAL A 19 16.65 10.66 -14.51
CA VAL A 19 16.70 10.83 -13.06
C VAL A 19 16.52 9.50 -12.33
N ARG A 20 16.85 9.47 -11.04
CA ARG A 20 16.65 8.28 -10.19
C ARG A 20 15.50 8.53 -9.22
N LEU A 21 14.67 7.52 -9.02
CA LEU A 21 13.69 7.48 -7.95
C LEU A 21 14.18 6.48 -6.89
N LEU A 22 14.32 6.95 -5.64
CA LEU A 22 14.76 6.13 -4.53
C LEU A 22 13.58 5.90 -3.58
N PRO A 23 13.23 4.63 -3.27
CA PRO A 23 12.12 4.33 -2.39
C PRO A 23 12.43 4.68 -0.93
N VAL A 24 11.45 5.30 -0.26
CA VAL A 24 11.48 5.62 1.17
C VAL A 24 10.53 4.75 1.98
N ASP A 25 9.47 4.24 1.36
CA ASP A 25 8.61 3.24 1.97
C ASP A 25 9.46 2.01 2.37
N SER A 26 9.20 1.44 3.55
CA SER A 26 10.13 0.58 4.25
C SER A 26 10.38 -0.72 3.52
N GLU A 27 9.32 -1.30 2.94
CA GLU A 27 9.32 -2.54 2.17
C GLU A 27 10.06 -2.37 0.85
N HIS A 28 9.79 -1.28 0.12
CA HIS A 28 10.48 -1.02 -1.14
C HIS A 28 11.93 -0.59 -0.91
N SER A 29 12.23 0.13 0.18
CA SER A 29 13.60 0.44 0.58
C SER A 29 14.38 -0.82 0.96
N ALA A 30 13.73 -1.79 1.60
CA ALA A 30 14.29 -3.10 1.87
C ALA A 30 14.62 -3.87 0.59
N ILE A 31 13.66 -3.96 -0.35
CA ILE A 31 13.89 -4.57 -1.68
C ILE A 31 15.04 -3.87 -2.40
N PHE A 32 15.03 -2.54 -2.44
CA PHE A 32 16.08 -1.76 -3.08
C PHE A 32 17.45 -2.05 -2.47
N GLN A 33 17.55 -2.19 -1.14
CA GLN A 33 18.78 -2.59 -0.45
C GLN A 33 19.24 -4.01 -0.82
N CYS A 34 18.31 -4.97 -0.94
CA CYS A 34 18.61 -6.34 -1.37
C CYS A 34 19.13 -6.43 -2.81
N LEU A 35 18.75 -5.48 -3.67
CA LEU A 35 19.18 -5.43 -5.07
C LEU A 35 20.55 -4.80 -5.29
N GLN A 36 21.20 -4.26 -4.24
CA GLN A 36 22.50 -3.60 -4.40
C GLN A 36 23.60 -4.61 -4.74
N GLY A 37 24.19 -4.46 -5.92
CA GLY A 37 25.18 -5.40 -6.47
C GLY A 37 24.56 -6.51 -7.32
N GLU A 38 23.25 -6.57 -7.45
CA GLU A 38 22.55 -7.56 -8.26
C GLU A 38 22.07 -7.04 -9.61
N GLN A 39 21.92 -7.95 -10.57
CA GLN A 39 21.32 -7.64 -11.86
C GLN A 39 19.82 -7.82 -11.79
N HIS A 40 19.08 -6.78 -12.19
CA HIS A 40 17.62 -6.76 -12.14
C HIS A 40 16.94 -7.96 -12.83
N ARG A 41 17.51 -8.45 -13.95
CA ARG A 41 17.03 -9.64 -14.67
C ARG A 41 17.08 -10.95 -13.88
N ARG A 42 17.73 -10.95 -12.70
CA ARG A 42 17.85 -12.13 -11.82
C ARG A 42 16.74 -12.20 -10.78
N ILE A 43 15.87 -11.18 -10.69
CA ILE A 43 14.72 -11.22 -9.79
C ILE A 43 13.77 -12.32 -10.28
N SER A 44 13.50 -13.29 -9.42
CA SER A 44 12.44 -14.30 -9.60
C SER A 44 11.13 -13.76 -9.02
N LYS A 45 11.19 -13.26 -7.78
CA LYS A 45 10.01 -12.84 -7.02
C LYS A 45 10.38 -11.80 -5.98
N LEU A 46 9.50 -10.83 -5.76
CA LEU A 46 9.56 -9.92 -4.62
C LEU A 46 8.68 -10.47 -3.50
N ILE A 47 9.21 -10.52 -2.28
CA ILE A 47 8.44 -10.95 -1.11
C ILE A 47 8.22 -9.74 -0.21
N LEU A 48 7.00 -9.24 -0.23
CA LEU A 48 6.57 -8.03 0.44
C LEU A 48 5.99 -8.39 1.82
N THR A 49 6.68 -8.05 2.89
CA THR A 49 6.23 -8.38 4.24
C THR A 49 5.17 -7.40 4.73
N ALA A 50 4.19 -7.86 5.50
CA ALA A 50 3.16 -7.05 6.13
C ALA A 50 3.08 -7.36 7.63
N SER A 51 2.85 -6.37 8.49
CA SER A 51 2.61 -6.61 9.93
C SER A 51 1.34 -7.46 10.18
N GLY A 52 0.40 -7.43 9.23
CA GLY A 52 -0.94 -8.02 9.34
C GLY A 52 -1.97 -7.10 10.03
N GLY A 53 -1.56 -5.90 10.46
CA GLY A 53 -2.44 -4.92 11.10
C GLY A 53 -2.96 -5.33 12.50
N PRO A 54 -3.73 -4.45 13.17
CA PRO A 54 -4.26 -4.68 14.51
C PRO A 54 -5.29 -5.82 14.62
N PHE A 55 -5.79 -6.31 13.48
CA PHE A 55 -6.88 -7.28 13.41
C PHE A 55 -6.45 -8.67 12.95
N ARG A 56 -5.14 -8.90 12.80
CA ARG A 56 -4.56 -10.20 12.49
C ARG A 56 -5.12 -11.29 13.43
N GLY A 57 -5.65 -12.35 12.84
CA GLY A 57 -6.19 -13.51 13.57
C GLY A 57 -7.61 -13.34 14.12
N ARG A 58 -8.24 -12.16 13.97
CA ARG A 58 -9.65 -11.97 14.31
C ARG A 58 -10.56 -12.60 13.27
N LYS A 59 -11.70 -13.12 13.71
CA LYS A 59 -12.72 -13.70 12.84
C LYS A 59 -13.69 -12.63 12.34
N ALA A 60 -14.38 -12.93 11.24
CA ALA A 60 -15.33 -11.99 10.61
C ALA A 60 -16.38 -11.41 11.58
N ASP A 61 -16.91 -12.22 12.51
CA ASP A 61 -17.88 -11.73 13.50
C ASP A 61 -17.30 -10.67 14.46
N GLU A 62 -16.03 -10.79 14.81
CA GLU A 62 -15.33 -9.82 15.67
C GLU A 62 -15.03 -8.51 14.94
N LEU A 63 -14.97 -8.56 13.60
CA LEU A 63 -14.69 -7.41 12.76
C LEU A 63 -15.92 -6.52 12.50
N LYS A 64 -17.14 -7.06 12.70
CA LYS A 64 -18.40 -6.32 12.51
C LYS A 64 -18.57 -5.15 13.47
N ILE A 65 -17.92 -5.21 14.63
CA ILE A 65 -18.03 -4.21 15.71
C ILE A 65 -16.85 -3.24 15.77
N ILE A 66 -15.95 -3.28 14.79
CA ILE A 66 -14.74 -2.46 14.79
C ILE A 66 -15.09 -0.99 14.61
N THR A 67 -14.58 -0.17 15.54
CA THR A 67 -14.69 1.29 15.48
C THR A 67 -13.39 1.93 14.98
N PRO A 68 -13.42 3.19 14.52
CA PRO A 68 -12.22 3.94 14.18
C PRO A 68 -11.16 3.96 15.29
N GLU A 69 -11.58 4.13 16.54
CA GLU A 69 -10.67 4.17 17.70
C GLU A 69 -9.96 2.84 17.93
N MET A 70 -10.61 1.72 17.60
CA MET A 70 -9.99 0.39 17.65
C MET A 70 -8.99 0.23 16.51
N ALA A 71 -9.33 0.64 15.29
CA ALA A 71 -8.48 0.49 14.11
C ALA A 71 -7.23 1.38 14.16
N LEU A 72 -7.31 2.55 14.80
CA LEU A 72 -6.18 3.48 14.95
C LEU A 72 -5.08 3.01 15.92
N ARG A 73 -5.25 1.87 16.60
CA ARG A 73 -4.27 1.30 17.54
C ARG A 73 -3.36 0.29 16.85
N HIS A 74 -2.45 0.75 16.01
CA HIS A 74 -1.50 -0.12 15.29
C HIS A 74 -0.46 -0.74 16.25
N PRO A 75 -0.12 -2.04 16.12
CA PRO A 75 0.77 -2.72 17.07
C PRO A 75 2.24 -2.27 17.01
N ASN A 76 2.76 -1.99 15.80
CA ASN A 76 4.21 -1.82 15.59
C ASN A 76 4.65 -0.41 15.18
N TRP A 77 3.72 0.45 14.74
CA TRP A 77 4.05 1.69 14.04
C TRP A 77 3.17 2.83 14.55
N SER A 78 3.76 4.02 14.69
CA SER A 78 3.01 5.26 14.91
C SER A 78 2.90 6.00 13.58
N MET A 79 1.70 6.08 13.03
CA MET A 79 1.47 6.54 11.65
C MET A 79 0.24 7.46 11.56
N GLY A 80 0.05 8.09 10.40
CA GLY A 80 -1.16 8.87 10.10
C GLY A 80 -2.43 8.01 10.12
N ARG A 81 -3.59 8.65 10.27
CA ARG A 81 -4.89 7.95 10.40
C ARG A 81 -5.20 7.08 9.19
N LYS A 82 -5.04 7.61 7.97
CA LYS A 82 -5.35 6.91 6.71
C LYS A 82 -4.54 5.63 6.55
N ILE A 83 -3.21 5.73 6.59
CA ILE A 83 -2.30 4.58 6.49
C ILE A 83 -2.55 3.55 7.61
N THR A 84 -2.96 4.00 8.80
CA THR A 84 -3.31 3.08 9.90
C THR A 84 -4.56 2.25 9.56
N ILE A 85 -5.60 2.86 8.96
CA ILE A 85 -6.79 2.12 8.50
C ILE A 85 -6.44 1.20 7.32
N ASP A 86 -5.63 1.68 6.37
CA ASP A 86 -5.18 0.88 5.24
C ASP A 86 -4.37 -0.34 5.68
N SER A 87 -3.54 -0.21 6.72
CA SER A 87 -2.82 -1.35 7.32
C SER A 87 -3.81 -2.34 7.95
N ALA A 88 -4.84 -1.84 8.64
CA ALA A 88 -5.86 -2.68 9.26
C ALA A 88 -6.70 -3.46 8.23
N THR A 89 -6.94 -2.90 7.04
CA THR A 89 -7.68 -3.56 5.96
C THR A 89 -6.80 -4.38 5.00
N LEU A 90 -5.47 -4.33 5.16
CA LEU A 90 -4.47 -4.76 4.19
C LEU A 90 -4.48 -3.99 2.85
N MET A 91 -5.26 -2.90 2.72
CA MET A 91 -5.18 -2.04 1.55
C MET A 91 -3.80 -1.42 1.39
N ASN A 92 -3.10 -1.07 2.49
CA ASN A 92 -1.75 -0.50 2.42
C ASN A 92 -0.83 -1.42 1.62
N LYS A 93 -0.86 -2.71 1.96
CA LYS A 93 -0.06 -3.73 1.28
C LYS A 93 -0.48 -3.92 -0.17
N GLY A 94 -1.77 -3.77 -0.47
CA GLY A 94 -2.27 -3.76 -1.84
C GLY A 94 -1.72 -2.60 -2.68
N LEU A 95 -1.69 -1.39 -2.12
CA LEU A 95 -1.09 -0.22 -2.76
C LEU A 95 0.41 -0.44 -3.00
N GLU A 96 1.11 -0.96 -1.99
CA GLU A 96 2.55 -1.23 -2.09
C GLU A 96 2.88 -2.33 -3.11
N VAL A 97 2.00 -3.32 -3.34
CA VAL A 97 2.16 -4.33 -4.40
C VAL A 97 2.17 -3.67 -5.78
N ILE A 98 1.24 -2.74 -6.04
CA ILE A 98 1.21 -1.98 -7.30
C ILE A 98 2.44 -1.08 -7.42
N GLU A 99 2.85 -0.45 -6.33
CA GLU A 99 4.07 0.37 -6.30
C GLU A 99 5.34 -0.45 -6.60
N ALA A 100 5.46 -1.66 -6.03
CA ALA A 100 6.59 -2.55 -6.26
C ALA A 100 6.72 -2.97 -7.74
N LYS A 101 5.59 -3.23 -8.41
CA LYS A 101 5.53 -3.48 -9.87
C LYS A 101 6.24 -2.36 -10.64
N TRP A 102 5.94 -1.10 -10.31
CA TRP A 102 6.50 0.05 -11.01
C TRP A 102 7.95 0.32 -10.63
N LEU A 103 8.28 0.34 -9.33
CA LEU A 103 9.62 0.63 -8.86
C LEU A 103 10.66 -0.38 -9.35
N PHE A 104 10.26 -1.65 -9.43
CA PHE A 104 11.16 -2.76 -9.71
C PHE A 104 10.81 -3.50 -11.00
N GLY A 105 9.99 -2.93 -11.88
CA GLY A 105 9.74 -3.49 -13.21
C GLY A 105 9.37 -4.97 -13.25
N VAL A 106 8.68 -5.47 -12.22
CA VAL A 106 8.23 -6.87 -12.12
C VAL A 106 6.75 -7.00 -12.47
N ASP A 107 6.33 -8.20 -12.87
CA ASP A 107 4.90 -8.52 -12.97
C ASP A 107 4.26 -8.63 -11.59
N LEU A 108 2.97 -8.29 -11.50
CA LEU A 108 2.22 -8.32 -10.23
C LEU A 108 2.18 -9.73 -9.62
N ASP A 109 2.07 -10.75 -10.46
CA ASP A 109 2.05 -12.15 -10.01
C ASP A 109 3.40 -12.61 -9.44
N ASN A 110 4.48 -11.84 -9.68
CA ASN A 110 5.80 -12.05 -9.08
C ASN A 110 6.00 -11.25 -7.78
N VAL A 111 4.96 -10.59 -7.26
CA VAL A 111 4.98 -9.93 -5.94
C VAL A 111 4.14 -10.75 -4.97
N GLN A 112 4.78 -11.39 -4.00
CA GLN A 112 4.14 -12.21 -2.98
C GLN A 112 4.05 -11.47 -1.65
N VAL A 113 2.83 -11.30 -1.13
CA VAL A 113 2.63 -10.75 0.21
C VAL A 113 2.75 -11.85 1.27
N VAL A 114 3.50 -11.57 2.33
CA VAL A 114 3.67 -12.47 3.49
C VAL A 114 3.45 -11.68 4.78
N VAL A 115 2.64 -12.22 5.70
CA VAL A 115 2.44 -11.62 7.02
C VAL A 115 3.64 -11.97 7.91
N HIS A 116 4.35 -10.94 8.38
CA HIS A 116 5.47 -10.99 9.30
C HIS A 116 5.19 -10.06 10.50
N PRO A 117 4.59 -10.58 11.59
CA PRO A 117 4.10 -9.76 12.70
C PRO A 117 5.18 -8.97 13.44
N GLU A 118 6.41 -9.47 13.47
CA GLU A 118 7.52 -8.81 14.17
C GLU A 118 8.02 -7.56 13.44
N SER A 119 7.74 -7.43 12.13
CA SER A 119 8.19 -6.30 11.31
C SER A 119 9.70 -6.02 11.44
N ILE A 120 10.50 -7.09 11.53
CA ILE A 120 11.97 -7.03 11.59
C ILE A 120 12.56 -7.24 10.20
N ILE A 121 12.04 -8.24 9.46
CA ILE A 121 12.31 -8.37 8.04
C ILE A 121 11.34 -7.43 7.31
N HIS A 122 11.89 -6.41 6.67
CA HIS A 122 11.10 -5.36 6.04
C HIS A 122 10.67 -5.71 4.61
N SER A 123 11.42 -6.56 3.90
CA SER A 123 11.01 -7.31 2.69
C SER A 123 12.19 -8.14 2.19
N MET A 124 11.94 -8.96 1.16
CA MET A 124 12.93 -9.87 0.60
C MET A 124 12.86 -9.93 -0.92
N VAL A 125 13.94 -10.40 -1.54
CA VAL A 125 14.04 -10.67 -2.98
C VAL A 125 14.48 -12.10 -3.17
N GLU A 126 13.69 -12.88 -3.90
CA GLU A 126 14.04 -14.21 -4.39
C GLU A 126 14.68 -14.07 -5.78
N PHE A 127 15.81 -14.73 -5.99
CA PHE A 127 16.53 -14.72 -7.26
C PHE A 127 16.30 -16.02 -8.04
N VAL A 128 16.64 -16.00 -9.34
CA VAL A 128 16.46 -17.12 -10.28
C VAL A 128 17.20 -18.42 -9.89
N ASP A 129 18.17 -18.35 -8.98
CA ASP A 129 18.88 -19.51 -8.44
C ASP A 129 18.21 -20.08 -7.16
N GLY A 130 17.11 -19.49 -6.72
CA GLY A 130 16.37 -19.86 -5.51
C GLY A 130 16.91 -19.22 -4.22
N SER A 131 17.97 -18.42 -4.28
CA SER A 131 18.45 -17.67 -3.12
C SER A 131 17.49 -16.54 -2.76
N ILE A 132 17.40 -16.23 -1.46
CA ILE A 132 16.60 -15.11 -0.96
C ILE A 132 17.52 -14.19 -0.16
N ILE A 133 17.51 -12.90 -0.50
CA ILE A 133 18.14 -11.85 0.31
C ILE A 133 17.04 -11.03 0.98
N ALA A 134 17.21 -10.81 2.28
CA ALA A 134 16.28 -10.05 3.11
C ALA A 134 16.99 -8.84 3.74
N GLN A 135 16.29 -7.72 3.88
CA GLN A 135 16.76 -6.61 4.70
C GLN A 135 16.08 -6.64 6.07
N LEU A 136 16.90 -6.63 7.12
CA LEU A 136 16.45 -6.66 8.51
C LEU A 136 16.79 -5.36 9.21
N GLY A 137 15.90 -4.90 10.10
CA GLY A 137 16.15 -3.75 10.96
C GLY A 137 15.02 -3.54 11.97
N MET A 138 15.22 -2.61 12.90
CA MET A 138 14.12 -2.15 13.75
C MET A 138 13.03 -1.50 12.87
N PRO A 139 11.73 -1.60 13.26
CA PRO A 139 10.64 -0.90 12.58
C PRO A 139 10.73 0.61 12.84
N ASP A 140 11.61 1.27 12.09
CA ASP A 140 11.95 2.68 12.25
C ASP A 140 12.18 3.34 10.89
N MET A 141 11.28 4.25 10.50
CA MET A 141 11.32 4.95 9.21
C MET A 141 12.56 5.83 9.01
N ARG A 142 13.29 6.16 10.08
CA ARG A 142 14.55 6.91 9.95
C ARG A 142 15.60 6.10 9.19
N LEU A 143 15.53 4.77 9.22
CA LEU A 143 16.44 3.89 8.47
C LEU A 143 16.26 4.01 6.94
N PRO A 144 15.07 3.75 6.35
CA PRO A 144 14.88 3.88 4.92
C PRO A 144 15.00 5.34 4.43
N ILE A 145 14.58 6.33 5.22
CA ILE A 145 14.78 7.76 4.92
C ILE A 145 16.28 8.08 4.81
N GLN A 146 17.08 7.69 5.81
CA GLN A 146 18.52 7.94 5.79
C GLN A 146 19.15 7.27 4.58
N TYR A 147 18.77 6.01 4.28
CA TYR A 147 19.36 5.29 3.16
C TYR A 147 19.07 5.97 1.82
N ALA A 148 17.84 6.43 1.58
CA ALA A 148 17.51 7.18 0.36
C ALA A 148 18.31 8.49 0.24
N MET A 149 18.60 9.17 1.36
CA MET A 149 19.38 10.41 1.36
C MET A 149 20.88 10.21 1.21
N THR A 150 21.43 9.08 1.67
CA THR A 150 22.89 8.84 1.69
C THR A 150 23.35 7.88 0.61
N PHE A 151 22.44 7.22 -0.10
CA PHE A 151 22.73 6.27 -1.17
C PHE A 151 23.76 6.82 -2.19
N PRO A 152 24.82 6.07 -2.55
CA PRO A 152 25.08 4.66 -2.23
C PRO A 152 25.74 4.40 -0.88
N ASP A 153 26.10 5.44 -0.13
CA ASP A 153 26.80 5.32 1.15
C ASP A 153 25.84 5.03 2.31
N ARG A 154 26.41 4.54 3.41
CA ARG A 154 25.73 4.41 4.70
C ARG A 154 26.38 5.34 5.71
N ARG A 155 25.55 6.02 6.52
CA ARG A 155 26.02 6.88 7.62
C ARG A 155 25.69 6.28 8.97
N THR A 156 26.53 6.59 9.95
CA THR A 156 26.30 6.24 11.36
C THR A 156 25.10 7.01 11.91
N ASN A 157 24.36 6.37 12.81
CA ASN A 157 23.25 6.97 13.56
C ASN A 157 23.22 6.37 14.98
N ASP A 158 22.39 6.99 15.81
CA ASP A 158 22.10 6.63 17.21
C ASP A 158 20.73 5.94 17.37
N PHE A 159 20.14 5.45 16.28
CA PHE A 159 18.87 4.74 16.34
C PHE A 159 19.05 3.38 17.01
N PRO A 160 17.99 2.82 17.63
CA PRO A 160 18.05 1.47 18.19
C PRO A 160 18.55 0.46 17.15
N ARG A 161 19.48 -0.41 17.58
CA ARG A 161 20.02 -1.48 16.75
C ARG A 161 19.24 -2.76 17.01
N LEU A 162 19.04 -3.55 15.96
CA LEU A 162 18.52 -4.89 16.09
C LEU A 162 19.55 -5.77 16.81
N ASP A 163 19.18 -6.36 17.93
CA ASP A 163 19.96 -7.41 18.58
C ASP A 163 19.33 -8.78 18.26
N ILE A 164 20.11 -9.63 17.58
CA ILE A 164 19.66 -10.97 17.19
C ILE A 164 19.48 -11.88 18.39
N TYR A 165 20.23 -11.67 19.49
CA TYR A 165 20.09 -12.48 20.71
C TYR A 165 18.79 -12.17 21.47
N GLU A 166 18.19 -11.00 21.24
CA GLU A 166 16.92 -10.61 21.88
C GLU A 166 15.69 -11.13 21.11
N LEU A 167 15.87 -11.56 19.85
CA LEU A 167 14.78 -12.09 19.03
C LEU A 167 14.33 -13.46 19.52
N GLN A 168 13.03 -13.58 19.83
CA GLN A 168 12.41 -14.85 20.21
C GLN A 168 12.12 -15.75 18.99
N GLY A 169 11.90 -15.14 17.84
CA GLY A 169 11.57 -15.83 16.59
C GLY A 169 11.10 -14.85 15.52
N LEU A 170 11.13 -15.29 14.27
CA LEU A 170 10.59 -14.56 13.12
C LEU A 170 9.53 -15.44 12.49
N HIS A 171 8.28 -14.97 12.47
CA HIS A 171 7.15 -15.77 12.01
C HIS A 171 6.65 -15.27 10.67
N PHE A 172 6.18 -16.20 9.84
CA PHE A 172 5.63 -15.93 8.52
C PHE A 172 4.32 -16.70 8.33
N ALA A 173 3.33 -16.03 7.74
CA ALA A 173 2.05 -16.65 7.40
C ALA A 173 1.52 -16.04 6.08
N PRO A 174 0.67 -16.77 5.33
CA PRO A 174 -0.07 -16.15 4.23
C PRO A 174 -1.04 -15.09 4.77
N PRO A 175 -1.32 -14.01 4.02
CA PRO A 175 -2.36 -13.05 4.37
C PRO A 175 -3.76 -13.70 4.29
N ASP A 176 -4.64 -13.35 5.21
CA ASP A 176 -6.05 -13.79 5.18
C ASP A 176 -6.86 -12.91 4.21
N THR A 177 -6.75 -13.22 2.91
CA THR A 177 -7.46 -12.50 1.85
C THR A 177 -8.95 -12.82 1.78
N GLY A 178 -9.42 -13.85 2.50
CA GLY A 178 -10.85 -14.14 2.64
C GLY A 178 -11.54 -13.13 3.54
N THR A 179 -10.92 -12.82 4.69
CA THR A 179 -11.43 -11.81 5.62
C THR A 179 -11.09 -10.39 5.19
N PHE A 180 -9.84 -10.15 4.73
CA PHE A 180 -9.34 -8.83 4.34
C PHE A 180 -9.27 -8.71 2.81
N ARG A 181 -10.43 -8.40 2.23
CA ARG A 181 -10.63 -8.40 0.76
C ARG A 181 -9.85 -7.31 0.02
N SER A 182 -9.47 -6.23 0.69
CA SER A 182 -8.79 -5.07 0.07
C SER A 182 -7.50 -5.44 -0.66
N LEU A 183 -6.75 -6.43 -0.16
CA LEU A 183 -5.54 -6.88 -0.84
C LEU A 183 -5.85 -7.47 -2.23
N ASN A 184 -6.90 -8.30 -2.34
CA ASN A 184 -7.30 -8.87 -3.63
C ASN A 184 -7.78 -7.77 -4.59
N LEU A 185 -8.53 -6.78 -4.10
CA LEU A 185 -8.97 -5.64 -4.92
C LEU A 185 -7.78 -4.90 -5.55
N ALA A 186 -6.67 -4.75 -4.82
CA ALA A 186 -5.47 -4.14 -5.36
C ALA A 186 -4.76 -4.99 -6.41
N TYR A 187 -4.68 -6.31 -6.22
CA TYR A 187 -4.20 -7.20 -7.30
C TYR A 187 -5.08 -7.09 -8.55
N ASP A 188 -6.40 -7.09 -8.38
CA ASP A 188 -7.35 -7.00 -9.50
C ASP A 188 -7.24 -5.65 -10.23
N ALA A 189 -7.15 -4.54 -9.48
CA ALA A 189 -6.93 -3.20 -10.04
C ALA A 189 -5.61 -3.11 -10.80
N GLY A 190 -4.52 -3.63 -10.22
CA GLY A 190 -3.21 -3.64 -10.84
C GLY A 190 -3.15 -4.50 -12.11
N ARG A 191 -3.82 -5.67 -12.12
CA ARG A 191 -3.92 -6.54 -13.31
C ARG A 191 -4.75 -5.89 -14.41
N THR A 192 -5.84 -5.22 -14.04
CA THR A 192 -6.69 -4.49 -14.98
C THR A 192 -5.94 -3.34 -15.64
N GLY A 193 -5.10 -2.62 -14.87
CA GLY A 193 -4.29 -1.51 -15.37
C GLY A 193 -5.14 -0.31 -15.82
N GLY A 194 -4.57 0.52 -16.69
CA GLY A 194 -5.21 1.75 -17.16
C GLY A 194 -5.59 2.67 -15.99
N THR A 195 -6.81 3.20 -16.00
CA THR A 195 -7.33 4.04 -14.92
C THR A 195 -7.76 3.29 -13.65
N MET A 196 -7.82 1.95 -13.65
CA MET A 196 -8.40 1.20 -12.53
C MET A 196 -7.65 1.38 -11.19
N PRO A 197 -6.30 1.37 -11.14
CA PRO A 197 -5.56 1.67 -9.91
C PRO A 197 -5.88 3.05 -9.31
N ALA A 198 -6.04 4.08 -10.16
CA ALA A 198 -6.41 5.43 -9.72
C ALA A 198 -7.82 5.43 -9.10
N VAL A 199 -8.78 4.77 -9.75
CA VAL A 199 -10.15 4.61 -9.26
C VAL A 199 -10.20 3.89 -7.91
N MET A 200 -9.47 2.78 -7.79
CA MET A 200 -9.39 2.05 -6.52
C MET A 200 -8.78 2.91 -5.40
N ASN A 201 -7.67 3.61 -5.67
CA ASN A 201 -7.02 4.47 -4.67
C ASN A 201 -7.97 5.58 -4.21
N ALA A 202 -8.61 6.28 -5.14
CA ALA A 202 -9.54 7.37 -4.86
C ALA A 202 -10.76 6.89 -4.07
N ALA A 203 -11.36 5.76 -4.48
CA ALA A 203 -12.47 5.15 -3.77
C ALA A 203 -12.07 4.73 -2.34
N ASN A 204 -10.86 4.20 -2.17
CA ASN A 204 -10.34 3.82 -0.85
C ASN A 204 -10.16 5.04 0.05
N GLU A 205 -9.61 6.15 -0.44
CA GLU A 205 -9.47 7.36 0.36
C GLU A 205 -10.82 7.85 0.89
N VAL A 206 -11.85 7.89 0.03
CA VAL A 206 -13.21 8.29 0.45
C VAL A 206 -13.80 7.27 1.43
N ALA A 207 -13.65 5.98 1.18
CA ALA A 207 -14.16 4.93 2.04
C ALA A 207 -13.50 4.95 3.44
N VAL A 208 -12.20 5.18 3.51
CA VAL A 208 -11.47 5.33 4.78
C VAL A 208 -11.96 6.54 5.55
N ASP A 209 -12.15 7.69 4.88
CA ASP A 209 -12.71 8.88 5.52
C ASP A 209 -14.12 8.62 6.09
N MET A 210 -15.00 8.02 5.28
CA MET A 210 -16.34 7.61 5.73
C MET A 210 -16.31 6.64 6.91
N PHE A 211 -15.35 5.71 6.96
CA PHE A 211 -15.19 4.84 8.12
C PHE A 211 -14.74 5.63 9.34
N LEU A 212 -13.74 6.51 9.18
CA LEU A 212 -13.22 7.37 10.25
C LEU A 212 -14.26 8.34 10.81
N THR A 213 -15.27 8.73 10.03
CA THR A 213 -16.43 9.54 10.48
C THR A 213 -17.61 8.69 10.99
N GLY A 214 -17.50 7.37 10.99
CA GLY A 214 -18.55 6.45 11.44
C GLY A 214 -19.72 6.29 10.46
N SER A 215 -19.56 6.71 9.21
CA SER A 215 -20.58 6.64 8.16
C SER A 215 -20.70 5.25 7.52
N ILE A 216 -19.61 4.47 7.50
CA ILE A 216 -19.61 3.07 7.04
C ILE A 216 -18.91 2.16 8.06
N SER A 217 -19.20 0.86 8.00
CA SER A 217 -18.52 -0.16 8.81
C SER A 217 -17.12 -0.47 8.28
N PHE A 218 -16.32 -1.19 9.06
CA PHE A 218 -15.00 -1.65 8.64
C PHE A 218 -15.04 -2.49 7.34
N PHE A 219 -16.01 -3.40 7.21
CA PHE A 219 -16.21 -4.16 5.97
C PHE A 219 -16.77 -3.30 4.83
N GLY A 220 -17.54 -2.26 5.17
CA GLY A 220 -18.06 -1.29 4.22
C GLY A 220 -16.96 -0.60 3.40
N ILE A 221 -15.73 -0.52 3.91
CA ILE A 221 -14.58 0.04 3.18
C ILE A 221 -14.34 -0.76 1.89
N ALA A 222 -14.06 -2.06 2.02
CA ALA A 222 -13.77 -2.92 0.88
C ALA A 222 -14.98 -3.08 -0.05
N GLU A 223 -16.20 -3.17 0.51
CA GLU A 223 -17.44 -3.24 -0.26
C GLU A 223 -17.66 -1.99 -1.12
N LEU A 224 -17.42 -0.80 -0.58
CA LEU A 224 -17.57 0.44 -1.33
C LEU A 224 -16.52 0.54 -2.46
N VAL A 225 -15.25 0.24 -2.17
CA VAL A 225 -14.17 0.23 -3.16
C VAL A 225 -14.51 -0.73 -4.31
N GLU A 226 -14.90 -1.96 -4.00
CA GLU A 226 -15.31 -2.96 -5.00
C GLU A 226 -16.47 -2.47 -5.88
N ARG A 227 -17.51 -1.89 -5.29
CA ARG A 227 -18.66 -1.35 -6.04
C ARG A 227 -18.27 -0.22 -6.97
N VAL A 228 -17.37 0.67 -6.54
CA VAL A 228 -16.87 1.78 -7.38
C VAL A 228 -16.04 1.22 -8.54
N MET A 229 -15.12 0.29 -8.26
CA MET A 229 -14.31 -0.37 -9.29
C MET A 229 -15.19 -1.07 -10.35
N HIS A 230 -16.21 -1.83 -9.94
CA HIS A 230 -17.10 -2.53 -10.86
C HIS A 230 -17.96 -1.59 -11.74
N ARG A 231 -18.25 -0.38 -11.29
CA ARG A 231 -19.02 0.62 -12.06
C ARG A 231 -18.16 1.37 -13.07
N HIS A 232 -16.83 1.33 -12.93
CA HIS A 232 -15.93 2.10 -13.78
C HIS A 232 -15.75 1.48 -15.16
N THR A 233 -15.68 2.32 -16.19
CA THR A 233 -15.25 1.90 -17.52
C THR A 233 -13.80 2.28 -17.70
N VAL A 234 -12.92 1.28 -17.87
CA VAL A 234 -11.47 1.49 -17.88
C VAL A 234 -11.01 2.17 -19.16
N THR A 235 -10.23 3.24 -19.00
CA THR A 235 -9.38 3.77 -20.07
C THR A 235 -8.01 3.09 -19.97
N SER A 236 -7.63 2.31 -20.99
CA SER A 236 -6.45 1.44 -20.92
C SER A 236 -5.11 2.17 -21.04
N CYS A 237 -5.05 3.27 -21.81
CA CYS A 237 -3.84 4.06 -22.00
C CYS A 237 -4.13 5.53 -21.64
N PRO A 238 -4.34 5.82 -20.34
CA PRO A 238 -4.74 7.15 -19.92
C PRO A 238 -3.57 8.14 -19.97
N ASP A 239 -3.86 9.38 -20.32
CA ASP A 239 -2.96 10.49 -20.00
C ASP A 239 -3.19 11.02 -18.57
N LEU A 240 -2.55 12.13 -18.21
CA LEU A 240 -2.70 12.72 -16.88
C LEU A 240 -4.14 13.20 -16.62
N ASP A 241 -4.79 13.79 -17.63
CA ASP A 241 -6.13 14.34 -17.48
C ASP A 241 -7.15 13.20 -17.31
N ASP A 242 -6.97 12.09 -18.03
CA ASP A 242 -7.75 10.86 -17.84
C ASP A 242 -7.61 10.30 -16.42
N ILE A 243 -6.40 10.28 -15.85
CA ILE A 243 -6.15 9.79 -14.48
C ILE A 243 -6.84 10.70 -13.45
N ILE A 244 -6.72 12.02 -13.61
CA ILE A 244 -7.37 13.00 -12.72
C ILE A 244 -8.90 12.86 -12.82
N ALA A 245 -9.43 12.76 -14.04
CA ALA A 245 -10.87 12.60 -14.26
C ALA A 245 -11.39 11.28 -13.67
N ALA A 246 -10.60 10.20 -13.73
CA ALA A 246 -10.94 8.91 -13.13
C ALA A 246 -10.94 8.97 -11.59
N ASP A 247 -9.96 9.66 -10.97
CA ASP A 247 -9.92 9.93 -9.53
C ASP A 247 -11.17 10.72 -9.09
N ASP A 248 -11.48 11.84 -9.74
CA ASP A 248 -12.66 12.68 -9.46
C ASP A 248 -13.98 11.91 -9.64
N TRP A 249 -14.07 11.10 -10.69
CA TRP A 249 -15.21 10.23 -10.94
C TRP A 249 -15.39 9.20 -9.83
N ALA A 250 -14.30 8.58 -9.37
CA ALA A 250 -14.33 7.57 -8.31
C ALA A 250 -14.77 8.18 -6.98
N ARG A 251 -14.28 9.37 -6.64
CA ARG A 251 -14.69 10.09 -5.42
C ARG A 251 -16.18 10.42 -5.41
N ARG A 252 -16.71 10.95 -6.53
CA ARG A 252 -18.16 11.22 -6.68
C ARG A 252 -18.99 9.95 -6.60
N SER A 253 -18.56 8.90 -7.31
CA SER A 253 -19.25 7.60 -7.33
C SER A 253 -19.30 6.94 -5.95
N ALA A 254 -18.22 7.05 -5.16
CA ALA A 254 -18.18 6.56 -3.79
C ALA A 254 -19.21 7.30 -2.90
N GLY A 255 -19.28 8.63 -3.02
CA GLY A 255 -20.29 9.44 -2.32
C GLY A 255 -21.73 9.04 -2.66
N GLU A 256 -22.04 8.89 -3.96
CA GLU A 256 -23.35 8.43 -4.45
C GLU A 256 -23.72 7.04 -3.89
N LEU A 257 -22.80 6.08 -3.96
CA LEU A 257 -23.03 4.68 -3.58
C LEU A 257 -23.15 4.48 -2.06
N ALA A 258 -22.59 5.40 -1.28
CA ALA A 258 -22.74 5.48 0.18
C ALA A 258 -24.05 6.20 0.59
N GLY A 259 -24.80 6.78 -0.36
CA GLY A 259 -26.02 7.53 -0.07
C GLY A 259 -25.77 8.96 0.44
N ILE A 260 -24.57 9.52 0.20
CA ILE A 260 -24.23 10.91 0.55
C ILE A 260 -24.50 11.78 -0.67
N THR A 261 -25.61 12.52 -0.67
CA THR A 261 -25.82 13.62 -1.63
C THR A 261 -24.78 14.71 -1.37
N PRO A 262 -24.08 15.24 -2.40
CA PRO A 262 -23.23 16.41 -2.22
C PRO A 262 -24.08 17.54 -1.66
N GLU A 263 -23.70 18.13 -0.53
CA GLU A 263 -24.33 19.36 -0.07
C GLU A 263 -24.15 20.43 -1.16
N SER A 264 -25.21 20.70 -1.91
CA SER A 264 -25.30 21.88 -2.75
C SER A 264 -25.02 23.09 -1.87
N GLY A 265 -23.96 23.83 -2.18
CA GLY A 265 -23.49 24.97 -1.40
C GLY A 265 -24.65 25.86 -0.93
N LYS A 266 -24.87 25.88 0.39
CA LYS A 266 -25.71 26.89 1.00
C LYS A 266 -24.99 28.22 0.84
N GLY A 267 -25.42 28.98 -0.16
CA GLY A 267 -25.17 30.41 -0.24
C GLY A 267 -25.58 31.04 1.09
N GLY A 268 -24.58 31.44 1.86
CA GLY A 268 -24.78 32.24 3.06
C GLY A 268 -25.39 33.57 2.64
N ASN A 269 -26.68 33.73 2.90
CA ASN A 269 -27.30 35.04 2.93
C ASN A 269 -26.72 35.79 4.14
N CYS A 270 -25.85 36.76 3.87
CA CYS A 270 -25.56 37.83 4.81
C CYS A 270 -26.84 38.64 5.05
N LYS A 271 -27.29 38.67 6.31
CA LYS A 271 -27.88 39.84 6.95
C LYS A 271 -27.35 39.92 8.37
#